data_AF-A0A0G1BCJ1-F1
#
_entry.id   AF-A0A0G1BCJ1-F1
#
_cell.length_a   1.000
_cell.length_b   1.000
_cell.length_c   1.000
_cell.angle_alpha   90.00
_cell.angle_beta   90.00
_cell.angle_gamma   90.00
#
_symmetry.space_group_name_H-M   'P 1'
#
loop_
_entity.id
_entity.type
_entity.pdbx_description
1 polymer ?
#
loop_
_entity_poly.entity_id
_entity_poly.type
_entity_poly.pdbx_seq_one_letter_code
_entity_poly.pdbx_strand_id
1 'polypeptide(L)' 'MTMKNTPIKELLFRMREAKKVIAGLAPKQKSALEKEWDVEHAYYSSALEGSKLDKKEFEKLGEQVA' A
#
# COMPACT_ATOMS: atom_id res chain seq x y z
N MET A 1 8.61 2.74 36.27
CA MET A 1 7.56 2.11 35.43
C MET A 1 7.74 2.61 34.00
N THR A 2 8.36 1.80 33.15
CA THR A 2 8.73 2.11 31.76
C THR A 2 7.51 1.96 30.84
N MET A 3 7.33 2.91 29.92
CA MET A 3 6.18 3.03 29.01
C MET A 3 5.89 1.74 28.23
N LYS A 4 4.79 1.05 28.56
CA LYS A 4 4.30 -0.14 27.83
C LYS A 4 3.28 0.18 26.72
N ASN A 5 3.31 1.40 26.15
CA ASN A 5 2.32 1.88 25.16
C ASN A 5 2.94 2.33 23.82
N THR A 6 4.12 1.83 23.49
CA THR A 6 4.99 2.39 22.43
C THR A 6 4.53 2.08 21.01
N PRO A 7 4.18 0.83 20.62
CA PRO A 7 3.92 0.48 19.21
C PRO A 7 2.64 1.09 18.62
N ILE A 8 1.55 1.12 19.40
CA ILE A 8 0.26 1.67 18.93
C ILE A 8 0.36 3.20 18.73
N LYS A 9 1.03 3.91 19.65
CA LYS A 9 1.23 5.35 19.51
C LYS A 9 2.13 5.68 18.33
N GLU A 10 3.21 4.92 18.13
CA GLU A 10 4.08 5.02 16.95
C GLU A 10 3.26 4.80 15.67
N LEU A 11 2.45 3.75 15.61
CA LEU A 11 1.58 3.45 14.46
C LEU A 11 0.65 4.62 14.15
N LEU A 12 -0.08 5.14 15.15
CA LEU A 12 -1.00 6.26 14.97
C LEU A 12 -0.29 7.54 14.51
N PHE A 13 0.93 7.79 15.02
CA PHE A 13 1.74 8.90 14.57
C PHE A 13 2.15 8.74 13.10
N ARG A 14 2.66 7.57 12.71
CA ARG A 14 3.06 7.28 11.31
C ARG A 14 1.87 7.36 10.36
N MET A 15 0.70 6.86 10.74
CA MET A 15 -0.52 6.98 9.93
C MET A 15 -0.92 8.44 9.70
N ARG A 16 -0.81 9.29 10.73
CA ARG A 16 -1.12 10.72 10.61
C ARG A 16 -0.16 11.42 9.64
N GLU A 17 1.13 11.12 9.73
CA GLU A 17 2.14 11.69 8.83
C GLU A 17 1.93 11.21 7.38
N ALA A 18 1.70 9.91 7.18
CA ALA A 18 1.37 9.37 5.85
C ALA A 18 0.13 10.03 5.25
N LYS A 19 -0.93 10.24 6.04
CA LYS A 19 -2.15 10.93 5.60
C LYS A 19 -1.87 12.36 5.12
N LYS A 20 -0.99 13.11 5.80
CA LYS A 20 -0.61 14.46 5.39
C LYS A 20 0.15 14.44 4.06
N VAL A 21 1.08 13.50 3.89
CA VAL A 21 1.82 13.32 2.64
C VAL A 21 0.87 13.04 1.48
N ILE A 22 -0.03 12.06 1.65
CA ILE A 22 -1.02 11.70 0.62
C ILE A 22 -1.94 12.88 0.28
N ALA A 23 -2.39 13.62 1.29
CA ALA A 23 -3.24 14.80 1.08
C ALA A 23 -2.53 15.94 0.33
N GLY A 24 -1.21 16.01 0.38
CA GLY A 24 -0.40 16.99 -0.34
C GLY A 24 -0.05 16.61 -1.79
N LEU A 25 -0.41 15.41 -2.25
CA LEU A 25 -0.10 14.96 -3.60
C LEU A 25 -0.99 15.65 -4.65
N ALA A 26 -0.39 16.00 -5.79
CA ALA A 26 -1.16 16.44 -6.95
C ALA A 26 -2.06 15.30 -7.47
N PRO A 27 -3.19 15.60 -8.15
CA PRO A 27 -4.12 14.56 -8.63
C PRO A 27 -3.45 13.45 -9.45
N LYS A 28 -2.50 13.82 -10.32
CA LYS A 28 -1.73 12.85 -11.13
C LYS A 28 -0.84 11.93 -10.28
N GLN A 29 -0.21 12.47 -9.23
CA GLN A 29 0.62 11.69 -8.32
C GLN A 29 -0.23 10.75 -7.47
N LYS A 30 -1.40 11.24 -7.01
CA LYS A 30 -2.36 10.45 -6.25
C LYS A 30 -2.91 9.28 -7.08
N SER A 31 -3.30 9.55 -8.33
CA SER A 31 -3.78 8.50 -9.24
C SER A 31 -2.71 7.46 -9.56
N ALA A 32 -1.44 7.86 -9.73
CA ALA A 32 -0.34 6.91 -9.91
C ALA A 32 -0.15 6.01 -8.67
N LEU A 33 -0.17 6.61 -7.48
CA LEU A 33 -0.06 5.89 -6.20
C LEU A 33 -1.21 4.89 -5.99
N GLU A 34 -2.45 5.29 -6.30
CA GLU A 34 -3.63 4.42 -6.22
C GLU A 34 -3.49 3.20 -7.15
N LYS A 35 -3.04 3.41 -8.39
CA LYS A 35 -2.80 2.31 -9.34
C LYS A 35 -1.75 1.32 -8.84
N GLU A 36 -0.64 1.82 -8.29
CA GLU A 36 0.41 0.95 -7.73
C GLU A 36 -0.11 0.16 -6.51
N TRP A 37 -0.89 0.80 -5.63
CA TRP A 37 -1.51 0.12 -4.49
C TRP A 37 -2.51 -0.95 -4.88
N ASP A 38 -3.30 -0.74 -5.92
CA ASP A 38 -4.25 -1.74 -6.39
C ASP A 38 -3.51 -3.01 -6.87
N VAL A 39 -2.41 -2.84 -7.61
CA VAL A 39 -1.58 -3.97 -8.07
C VAL A 39 -0.93 -4.69 -6.90
N GLU A 40 -0.34 -3.96 -5.95
CA GLU A 40 0.26 -4.58 -4.76
C GLU A 40 -0.78 -5.29 -3.89
N HIS A 41 -1.93 -4.68 -3.68
CA HIS A 41 -3.02 -5.27 -2.91
C HIS A 41 -3.50 -6.57 -3.56
N ALA A 42 -3.73 -6.56 -4.87
CA ALA A 42 -4.17 -7.75 -5.60
C ALA A 42 -3.09 -8.85 -5.60
N TYR A 43 -1.81 -8.50 -5.73
CA TYR A 43 -0.70 -9.45 -5.61
C TYR A 43 -0.66 -10.12 -4.23
N TYR A 44 -0.58 -9.33 -3.15
CA TYR A 44 -0.47 -9.88 -1.81
C TYR A 44 -1.74 -10.62 -1.37
N SER A 45 -2.91 -10.13 -1.74
CA SER A 45 -4.18 -10.84 -1.51
C SER A 45 -4.18 -12.20 -2.21
N SER A 46 -3.80 -12.25 -3.49
CA SER A 46 -3.69 -13.51 -4.23
C SER A 46 -2.65 -14.46 -3.65
N ALA A 47 -1.51 -13.93 -3.17
CA ALA A 47 -0.47 -14.73 -2.55
C ALA A 47 -0.94 -15.38 -1.23
N LEU A 48 -1.73 -14.66 -0.42
CA LEU A 48 -2.35 -15.21 0.79
C LEU A 48 -3.32 -16.36 0.47
N GLU A 49 -3.99 -16.31 -0.68
CA GLU A 49 -4.85 -17.38 -1.20
C GLU A 49 -4.07 -18.51 -1.92
N GLY A 50 -2.73 -18.47 -1.88
CA GLY A 50 -1.87 -19.52 -2.42
C GLY A 50 -1.48 -19.37 -3.90
N SER A 51 -1.69 -18.19 -4.50
CA SER A 51 -1.19 -17.90 -5.84
C SER A 51 0.34 -18.00 -5.89
N LYS A 52 0.85 -18.61 -6.97
CA LYS A 52 2.28 -18.76 -7.26
C LYS A 52 2.79 -17.77 -8.30
N LEU A 53 1.92 -16.87 -8.77
CA LEU A 53 2.31 -15.81 -9.71
C LEU A 53 3.37 -14.94 -9.04
N ASP A 54 4.41 -14.61 -9.80
CA ASP A 54 5.40 -13.66 -9.33
C ASP A 54 4.87 -12.22 -9.43
N LYS A 55 5.50 -11.28 -8.71
CA LYS A 55 5.06 -9.87 -8.68
C LYS A 55 5.08 -9.22 -10.08
N LYS A 56 6.05 -9.57 -10.93
CA LYS A 56 6.20 -9.01 -12.28
C LYS A 56 5.13 -9.52 -13.24
N GLU A 57 4.72 -10.77 -13.09
CA GLU A 57 3.57 -11.34 -13.81
C GLU A 57 2.28 -10.63 -13.40
N PHE A 58 2.13 -10.33 -12.11
CA PHE A 58 0.98 -9.59 -11.59
C PHE A 58 0.93 -8.14 -12.09
N GLU A 59 2.09 -7.46 -12.11
CA GLU A 59 2.23 -6.11 -12.68
C GLU A 59 1.82 -6.08 -14.16
N LYS A 60 2.28 -7.04 -14.96
CA LYS A 60 1.89 -7.17 -16.37
C LYS A 60 0.39 -7.42 -16.56
N LEU A 61 -0.22 -8.24 -15.70
CA LEU A 61 -1.67 -8.46 -15.75
C LEU A 61 -2.44 -7.18 -15.36
N GLY A 62 -1.95 -6.42 -14.37
CA GLY A 62 -2.52 -5.13 -14.00
C GLY A 62 -2.46 -4.10 -15.12
N GLU A 63 -1.40 -4.11 -15.94
CA GLU A 63 -1.29 -3.26 -17.15
C GLU A 63 -2.27 -3.65 -18.26
N GLN A 64 -2.72 -4.90 -18.32
CA GLN A 64 -3.67 -5.39 -19.33
C GLN A 64 -5.13 -5.10 -18.99
N VAL A 65 -5.43 -4.86 -17.70
CA VAL A 65 -6.79 -4.66 -17.19
C VAL A 65 -7.09 -3.16 -16.93
N ALA A 66 -6.05 -2.34 -16.75
CA ALA A 66 -6.14 -0.88 -16.51
C ALA A 66 -6.18 -0.06 -17.81
#